data_AF-A0A2R6EB10-F1
#
_entry.id   AF-A0A2R6EB10-F1
#
_cell.length_a   1.000
_cell.length_b   1.000
_cell.length_c   1.000
_cell.angle_alpha   90.00
_cell.angle_beta   90.00
_cell.angle_gamma   90.00
#
_symmetry.space_group_name_H-M   'P 1'
#
loop_
_entity.id
_entity.type
_entity.pdbx_description
1 polymer ?
#
loop_
_entity_poly.entity_id
_entity_poly.type
_entity_poly.pdbx_seq_one_letter_code
_entity_poly.pdbx_strand_id
1 'polypeptide(L)'
;MLAVLPPVLAAPLGLALDRLSILFGQFYSGAAVLVTDPGRLYPVFFRGGNVAGVSERNHYLTIYLTVTEAAPAVAGLGAFAATAAVTAAGTLRKRGARSVAESLRSTGERVRPGLAQLGSSPAGVADAFCLASGVLFLLMYLPVLPLHAQVTVRYLLMLYPLTVYGMVRQASLRRALGSNWRAALWTWAGGVLVGAQLFILAITAGSLGPGEAMQVHAFAGLAVAGAFGALAATAVVTDRVDRATAVAAGLAAALGTDFLLLSGLVYFQYGQYALPAAGWVADLLAVA
;
A
#
# COMPACT_ATOMS: atom_id res chain seq x y z
N MET A 1 -1.73 -22.51 -36.62
CA MET A 1 -2.79 -23.43 -36.13
C MET A 1 -4.21 -23.01 -36.52
N LEU A 2 -4.55 -21.72 -36.63
CA LEU A 2 -5.89 -21.26 -37.06
C LEU A 2 -6.25 -21.57 -38.53
N ALA A 3 -5.26 -21.80 -39.40
CA ALA A 3 -5.45 -22.01 -40.84
C ALA A 3 -6.15 -23.34 -41.23
N VAL A 4 -6.36 -24.25 -40.27
CA VAL A 4 -6.98 -25.57 -40.49
C VAL A 4 -8.48 -25.57 -40.15
N LEU A 5 -8.99 -24.50 -39.52
CA LEU A 5 -10.39 -24.40 -39.10
C LEU A 5 -11.28 -23.79 -40.20
N PRO A 6 -12.58 -24.20 -40.27
CA PRO A 6 -13.55 -23.55 -41.14
C PRO A 6 -13.65 -22.04 -40.84
N PRO A 7 -13.86 -21.17 -41.85
CA PRO A 7 -13.87 -19.71 -41.68
C PRO A 7 -14.84 -19.20 -40.61
N VAL A 8 -15.98 -19.89 -40.46
CA VAL A 8 -17.04 -19.59 -39.48
C VAL A 8 -16.55 -19.78 -38.04
N LEU A 9 -15.55 -20.64 -37.81
CA LEU A 9 -14.93 -20.86 -36.50
C LEU A 9 -13.61 -20.11 -36.36
N ALA A 10 -12.84 -19.97 -37.44
CA ALA A 10 -11.53 -19.31 -37.42
C ALA A 10 -11.64 -17.80 -37.12
N ALA A 11 -12.64 -17.11 -37.68
CA ALA A 11 -12.83 -15.68 -37.46
C ALA A 11 -13.20 -15.32 -35.99
N PRO A 12 -14.23 -15.92 -35.37
CA PRO A 12 -14.55 -15.64 -33.96
C PRO A 12 -13.45 -16.12 -33.01
N LEU A 13 -12.79 -17.25 -33.30
CA LEU A 13 -11.67 -17.72 -32.48
C LEU A 13 -10.45 -16.78 -32.57
N GLY A 14 -10.13 -16.27 -33.76
CA GLY A 14 -9.08 -15.26 -33.95
C GLY A 14 -9.38 -13.98 -33.19
N LEU A 15 -10.61 -13.46 -33.28
CA LEU A 15 -11.08 -12.32 -32.49
C LEU A 15 -10.99 -12.58 -30.98
N ALA A 16 -11.42 -13.75 -30.51
CA ALA A 16 -11.32 -14.13 -29.11
C ALA A 16 -9.86 -14.14 -28.63
N LEU A 17 -8.96 -14.73 -29.42
CA LEU A 17 -7.53 -14.78 -29.11
C LEU A 17 -6.88 -13.39 -29.09
N ASP A 18 -7.26 -12.50 -30.02
CA ASP A 18 -6.81 -11.10 -30.02
C ASP A 18 -7.31 -10.33 -28.80
N ARG A 19 -8.58 -10.51 -28.42
CA ARG A 19 -9.11 -9.87 -27.20
C ARG A 19 -8.45 -10.42 -25.94
N LEU A 20 -8.18 -11.72 -25.89
CA LEU A 20 -7.43 -12.34 -24.80
C LEU A 20 -5.98 -11.83 -24.76
N SER A 21 -5.32 -11.65 -25.90
CA SER A 21 -3.94 -11.14 -25.94
C SER A 21 -3.87 -9.69 -25.45
N ILE A 22 -4.85 -8.84 -25.80
CA ILE A 22 -4.96 -7.48 -25.27
C ILE A 22 -5.21 -7.49 -23.76
N LEU A 23 -6.12 -8.34 -23.28
CA LEU A 23 -6.46 -8.46 -21.87
C LEU A 23 -5.26 -8.95 -21.03
N PHE A 24 -4.63 -10.05 -21.46
CA PHE A 24 -3.50 -10.65 -20.74
C PHE A 24 -2.18 -9.92 -20.98
N GLY A 25 -2.08 -9.13 -22.06
CA GLY A 25 -0.89 -8.35 -22.41
C GLY A 25 -0.48 -7.36 -21.33
N GLN A 26 -1.44 -6.77 -20.61
CA GLN A 26 -1.15 -5.87 -19.49
C GLN A 26 -0.49 -6.61 -18.31
N PHE A 27 -1.00 -7.79 -17.96
CA PHE A 27 -0.40 -8.62 -16.91
C PHE A 27 1.00 -9.12 -17.30
N TYR A 28 1.17 -9.51 -18.56
CA TYR A 28 2.49 -9.91 -19.08
C TYR A 28 3.47 -8.74 -19.05
N SER A 29 3.07 -7.56 -19.52
CA SER A 29 3.89 -6.35 -19.47
C SER A 29 4.27 -5.97 -18.05
N GLY A 30 3.31 -6.04 -17.11
CA GLY A 30 3.58 -5.82 -15.69
C GLY A 30 4.56 -6.83 -15.11
N ALA A 31 4.40 -8.13 -15.44
CA ALA A 31 5.32 -9.16 -15.00
C ALA A 31 6.72 -8.97 -15.59
N ALA A 32 6.81 -8.57 -16.86
CA ALA A 32 8.08 -8.25 -17.51
C ALA A 32 8.77 -7.08 -16.79
N VAL A 33 8.07 -5.98 -16.54
CA VAL A 33 8.60 -4.82 -15.78
C VAL A 33 9.06 -5.23 -14.38
N LEU A 34 8.32 -6.08 -13.69
CA LEU A 34 8.69 -6.55 -12.35
C LEU A 34 10.02 -7.32 -12.35
N VAL A 35 10.32 -8.06 -13.43
CA VAL A 35 11.55 -8.84 -13.58
C VAL A 35 12.69 -7.99 -14.11
N THR A 36 12.43 -7.12 -15.08
CA THR A 36 13.48 -6.32 -15.75
C THR A 36 13.85 -5.06 -15.00
N ASP A 37 12.90 -4.45 -14.28
CA ASP A 37 13.10 -3.22 -13.50
C ASP A 37 12.35 -3.30 -12.14
N PRO A 38 12.79 -4.21 -11.23
CA PRO A 38 12.21 -4.30 -9.89
C PRO A 38 12.41 -3.02 -9.07
N GLY A 39 13.42 -2.20 -9.41
CA GLY A 39 13.71 -0.92 -8.77
C GLY A 39 12.55 0.06 -8.87
N ARG A 40 11.69 -0.09 -9.88
CA ARG A 40 10.49 0.72 -10.12
C ARG A 40 9.45 0.65 -8.99
N LEU A 41 9.47 -0.39 -8.16
CA LEU A 41 8.57 -0.53 -7.00
C LEU A 41 8.92 0.44 -5.87
N TYR A 42 10.20 0.66 -5.62
CA TYR A 42 10.65 1.51 -4.51
C TYR A 42 10.08 2.93 -4.59
N PRO A 43 10.15 3.65 -5.73
CA PRO A 43 9.61 4.99 -5.81
C PRO A 43 8.08 5.06 -5.78
N VAL A 44 7.38 3.96 -6.00
CA VAL A 44 5.91 3.90 -5.91
C VAL A 44 5.47 3.64 -4.47
N PHE A 45 6.13 2.72 -3.77
CA PHE A 45 5.68 2.26 -2.46
C PHE A 45 6.30 3.03 -1.29
N PHE A 46 7.56 3.46 -1.42
CA PHE A 46 8.32 4.02 -0.30
C PHE A 46 8.66 5.50 -0.49
N ARG A 47 9.41 5.88 -1.53
CA ARG A 47 9.78 7.30 -1.72
C ARG A 47 9.83 7.74 -3.19
N GLY A 48 8.92 8.63 -3.58
CA GLY A 48 8.80 9.13 -4.96
C GLY A 48 10.05 9.86 -5.45
N GLY A 49 10.35 9.70 -6.74
CA GLY A 49 11.45 10.40 -7.39
C GLY A 49 11.02 11.81 -7.81
N ASN A 50 11.70 12.84 -7.30
CA ASN A 50 11.49 14.23 -7.72
C ASN A 50 12.23 14.50 -9.04
N VAL A 51 11.57 15.15 -10.01
CA VAL A 51 12.23 15.63 -11.22
C VAL A 51 12.63 17.08 -10.98
N ALA A 52 13.94 17.32 -10.88
CA ALA A 52 14.50 18.64 -10.63
C ALA A 52 13.96 19.68 -11.64
N GLY A 53 13.47 20.81 -11.13
CA GLY A 53 12.96 21.94 -11.93
C GLY A 53 11.50 21.83 -12.41
N VAL A 54 10.84 20.68 -12.29
CA VAL A 54 9.42 20.54 -12.67
C VAL A 54 8.49 21.08 -11.59
N SER A 55 8.84 20.90 -10.31
CA SER A 55 8.05 21.42 -9.19
C SER A 55 8.02 22.96 -9.17
N GLU A 56 9.17 23.61 -9.38
CA GLU A 56 9.28 25.07 -9.46
C GLU A 56 8.49 25.64 -10.66
N ARG A 57 8.56 24.99 -11.82
CA ARG A 57 7.81 25.40 -13.03
C ARG A 57 6.31 25.17 -12.92
N ASN A 58 5.85 24.27 -12.03
CA ASN A 58 4.44 23.97 -11.80
C ASN A 58 3.92 24.59 -10.50
N HIS A 59 4.57 25.65 -10.00
CA HIS A 59 4.18 26.35 -8.77
C HIS A 59 3.98 25.42 -7.55
N TYR A 60 4.81 24.37 -7.44
CA TYR A 60 4.74 23.36 -6.39
C TYR A 60 3.41 22.56 -6.36
N LEU A 61 2.63 22.56 -7.44
CA LEU A 61 1.43 21.73 -7.59
C LEU A 61 1.76 20.27 -7.94
N THR A 62 3.02 19.95 -8.23
CA THR A 62 3.46 18.59 -8.51
C THR A 62 3.57 17.80 -7.21
N ILE A 63 2.58 16.95 -6.98
CA ILE A 63 2.49 16.12 -5.77
C ILE A 63 3.19 14.79 -6.02
N TYR A 64 4.07 14.42 -5.10
CA TYR A 64 4.78 13.15 -5.07
C TYR A 64 4.36 12.46 -3.78
N LEU A 65 3.48 11.47 -3.87
CA LEU A 65 3.00 10.76 -2.69
C LEU A 65 2.96 9.25 -2.93
N THR A 66 3.86 8.53 -2.27
CA THR A 66 3.92 7.07 -2.32
C THR A 66 2.78 6.42 -1.54
N VAL A 67 2.59 5.12 -1.72
CA VAL A 67 1.60 4.34 -0.96
C VAL A 67 1.81 4.48 0.54
N THR A 68 3.06 4.39 1.01
CA THR A 68 3.36 4.47 2.44
C THR A 68 3.22 5.90 2.98
N GLU A 69 3.53 6.91 2.16
CA GLU A 69 3.31 8.32 2.50
C GLU A 69 1.81 8.64 2.60
N ALA A 70 0.99 8.09 1.69
CA ALA A 70 -0.45 8.31 1.64
C ALA A 70 -1.22 7.53 2.72
N ALA A 71 -0.81 6.29 2.99
CA ALA A 71 -1.41 5.43 4.00
C ALA A 71 -0.34 4.75 4.86
N PRO A 72 0.15 5.45 5.90
CA PRO A 72 1.19 4.93 6.79
C PRO A 72 0.87 3.57 7.40
N ALA A 73 -0.42 3.24 7.55
CA ALA A 73 -0.87 1.95 8.06
C ALA A 73 -0.38 0.74 7.23
N VAL A 74 -0.11 0.92 5.93
CA VAL A 74 0.41 -0.14 5.05
C VAL A 74 1.76 -0.68 5.54
N ALA A 75 2.54 0.11 6.28
CA ALA A 75 3.81 -0.34 6.87
C ALA A 75 3.65 -1.52 7.84
N GLY A 76 2.45 -1.78 8.35
CA GLY A 76 2.14 -2.97 9.13
C GLY A 76 2.42 -4.28 8.38
N LEU A 77 2.43 -4.26 7.04
CA LEU A 77 2.84 -5.40 6.22
C LEU A 77 4.30 -5.82 6.44
N GLY A 78 5.15 -4.94 7.01
CA GLY A 78 6.51 -5.31 7.42
C GLY A 78 6.54 -6.51 8.37
N ALA A 79 5.47 -6.73 9.13
CA ALA A 79 5.34 -7.88 9.99
C ALA A 79 5.23 -9.21 9.22
N PHE A 80 4.71 -9.23 7.99
CA PHE A 80 4.74 -10.43 7.15
C PHE A 80 6.17 -10.79 6.73
N ALA A 81 6.93 -9.80 6.28
CA ALA A 81 8.34 -9.97 5.95
C ALA A 81 9.15 -10.45 7.16
N ALA A 82 8.91 -9.88 8.34
CA ALA A 82 9.53 -10.33 9.58
C ALA A 82 9.14 -11.77 9.96
N THR A 83 7.86 -12.15 9.80
CA THR A 83 7.40 -13.54 10.04
C THR A 83 8.08 -14.52 9.10
N ALA A 84 8.18 -14.17 7.81
CA ALA A 84 8.92 -14.97 6.83
C ALA A 84 10.41 -15.10 7.19
N ALA A 85 11.04 -14.00 7.62
CA ALA A 85 12.44 -14.00 8.03
C ALA A 85 12.69 -14.86 9.29
N VAL A 86 11.85 -14.74 10.32
CA VAL A 86 11.96 -15.52 11.57
C VAL A 86 11.77 -17.02 11.32
N THR A 87 10.78 -17.38 10.50
CA THR A 87 10.52 -18.79 10.12
C THR A 87 11.66 -19.37 9.26
N ALA A 88 12.19 -18.58 8.31
CA ALA A 88 13.36 -18.97 7.52
C ALA A 88 14.63 -19.11 8.39
N ALA A 89 14.88 -18.18 9.31
CA ALA A 89 16.03 -18.25 10.21
C ALA A 89 15.95 -19.44 11.17
N GLY A 90 14.76 -19.74 11.71
CA GLY A 90 14.54 -20.91 12.57
C GLY A 90 14.73 -22.25 11.87
N THR A 91 14.47 -22.31 10.56
CA THR A 91 14.69 -23.53 9.74
C THR A 91 16.14 -23.64 9.26
N LEU A 92 16.78 -22.53 8.91
CA LEU A 92 18.20 -22.46 8.54
C LEU A 92 19.13 -22.74 9.73
N ARG A 93 18.80 -22.27 10.94
CA ARG A 93 19.57 -22.57 12.15
C ARG A 93 19.60 -24.07 12.48
N LYS A 94 18.65 -24.86 11.95
CA LYS A 94 18.60 -26.32 12.06
C LYS A 94 19.32 -27.04 10.91
N ARG A 95 19.75 -26.35 9.85
CA ARG A 95 20.36 -26.96 8.66
C ARG A 95 21.52 -26.10 8.18
N GLY A 96 22.75 -26.57 8.47
CA GLY A 96 24.00 -25.91 8.11
C GLY A 96 24.10 -25.48 6.65
N ALA A 97 24.95 -24.47 6.44
CA ALA A 97 25.11 -23.67 5.22
C ALA A 97 25.11 -24.52 3.94
N ARG A 98 24.07 -24.36 3.12
CA ARG A 98 24.00 -24.90 1.76
C ARG A 98 23.85 -23.79 0.73
N SER A 99 24.39 -24.07 -0.45
CA SER A 99 24.60 -23.13 -1.54
C SER A 99 23.30 -22.47 -2.04
N VAL A 100 23.44 -21.24 -2.54
CA VAL A 100 22.37 -20.34 -3.01
C VAL A 100 21.46 -21.00 -4.06
N ALA A 101 21.96 -21.93 -4.86
CA ALA A 101 21.19 -22.63 -5.89
C ALA A 101 20.19 -23.66 -5.33
N GLU A 102 20.53 -24.34 -4.22
CA GLU A 102 19.59 -25.21 -3.50
C GLU A 102 18.55 -24.42 -2.70
N SER A 103 18.86 -23.17 -2.31
CA SER A 103 17.89 -22.28 -1.66
C SER A 103 16.73 -21.90 -2.56
N LEU A 104 16.97 -21.66 -3.86
CA LEU A 104 15.88 -21.30 -4.80
C LEU A 104 14.95 -22.49 -5.09
N ARG A 105 15.49 -23.69 -5.34
CA ARG A 105 14.65 -24.91 -5.52
C ARG A 105 13.90 -25.27 -4.26
N SER A 106 14.54 -25.21 -3.10
CA SER A 106 13.86 -25.50 -1.83
C SER A 106 12.84 -24.43 -1.43
N THR A 107 12.96 -23.18 -1.90
CA THR A 107 11.92 -22.16 -1.73
C THR A 107 10.68 -22.50 -2.55
N GLY A 108 10.83 -22.95 -3.80
CA GLY A 108 9.71 -23.44 -4.62
C GLY A 108 8.99 -24.63 -3.98
N GLU A 109 9.73 -25.59 -3.42
CA GLU A 109 9.14 -26.73 -2.69
C GLU A 109 8.52 -26.35 -1.34
N ARG A 110 8.98 -25.26 -0.68
CA ARG A 110 8.41 -24.74 0.58
C ARG A 110 7.11 -23.96 0.39
N VAL A 111 6.98 -23.25 -0.71
CA VAL A 111 5.78 -22.44 -1.00
C VAL A 111 4.62 -23.32 -1.45
N ARG A 112 4.91 -24.46 -2.11
CA ARG A 112 3.91 -25.40 -2.62
C ARG A 112 2.94 -25.96 -1.56
N PRO A 113 3.37 -26.45 -0.38
CA PRO A 113 2.44 -26.87 0.67
C PRO A 113 1.68 -25.70 1.31
N GLY A 114 2.27 -24.51 1.40
CA GLY A 114 1.56 -23.30 1.88
C GLY A 114 0.46 -22.83 0.92
N LEU A 115 0.72 -22.87 -0.38
CA LEU A 115 -0.28 -22.63 -1.43
C LEU A 115 -1.36 -23.72 -1.46
N ALA A 116 -1.01 -24.98 -1.17
CA ALA A 116 -2.01 -26.04 -1.05
C ALA A 116 -2.91 -25.85 0.19
N GLN A 117 -2.37 -25.33 1.30
CA GLN A 117 -3.14 -25.01 2.50
C GLN A 117 -4.05 -23.77 2.34
N LEU A 118 -3.71 -22.86 1.44
CA LEU A 118 -4.60 -21.76 1.06
C LEU A 118 -5.91 -22.28 0.43
N GLY A 119 -5.94 -23.48 -0.17
CA GLY A 119 -7.16 -24.08 -0.70
C GLY A 119 -7.98 -24.91 0.29
N SER A 120 -7.46 -25.21 1.49
CA SER A 120 -8.04 -26.25 2.35
C SER A 120 -9.01 -25.75 3.42
N SER A 121 -9.13 -24.43 3.60
CA SER A 121 -10.08 -23.82 4.54
C SER A 121 -10.76 -22.59 3.92
N PRO A 122 -11.99 -22.23 4.33
CA PRO A 122 -12.67 -21.03 3.82
C PRO A 122 -11.84 -19.75 4.00
N ALA A 123 -11.14 -19.65 5.13
CA ALA A 123 -10.22 -18.56 5.44
C ALA A 123 -8.98 -18.55 4.52
N GLY A 124 -8.45 -19.73 4.18
CA GLY A 124 -7.37 -19.84 3.20
C GLY A 124 -7.79 -19.39 1.81
N VAL A 125 -9.01 -19.74 1.38
CA VAL A 125 -9.51 -19.36 0.05
C VAL A 125 -9.67 -17.84 -0.05
N ALA A 126 -10.17 -17.20 1.01
CA ALA A 126 -10.24 -15.75 1.11
C ALA A 126 -8.83 -15.11 1.05
N ASP A 127 -7.84 -15.67 1.76
CA ASP A 127 -6.45 -15.22 1.67
C ASP A 127 -5.88 -15.35 0.25
N ALA A 128 -6.13 -16.49 -0.39
CA ALA A 128 -5.68 -16.77 -1.75
C ALA A 128 -6.29 -15.78 -2.73
N PHE A 129 -7.59 -15.53 -2.60
CA PHE A 129 -8.30 -14.54 -3.41
C PHE A 129 -7.73 -13.14 -3.18
N CYS A 130 -7.57 -12.70 -1.93
CA CYS A 130 -7.02 -11.38 -1.61
C CYS A 130 -5.60 -11.21 -2.17
N LEU A 131 -4.75 -12.23 -2.03
CA LEU A 131 -3.38 -12.22 -2.54
C LEU A 131 -3.35 -12.21 -4.06
N ALA A 132 -4.15 -13.07 -4.71
CA ALA A 132 -4.24 -13.13 -6.16
C ALA A 132 -4.79 -11.82 -6.74
N SER A 133 -5.86 -11.26 -6.17
CA SER A 133 -6.40 -9.96 -6.55
C SER A 133 -5.36 -8.86 -6.39
N GLY A 134 -4.65 -8.79 -5.27
CA GLY A 134 -3.60 -7.80 -5.04
C GLY A 134 -2.46 -7.89 -6.05
N VAL A 135 -1.98 -9.11 -6.34
CA VAL A 135 -0.91 -9.34 -7.33
C VAL A 135 -1.39 -8.99 -8.75
N LEU A 136 -2.56 -9.48 -9.15
CA LEU A 136 -3.12 -9.19 -10.48
C LEU A 136 -3.32 -7.68 -10.67
N PHE A 137 -3.85 -7.01 -9.66
CA PHE A 137 -4.07 -5.57 -9.69
C PHE A 137 -2.73 -4.81 -9.77
N LEU A 138 -1.72 -5.20 -8.99
CA LEU A 138 -0.38 -4.63 -9.07
C LEU A 138 0.21 -4.81 -10.47
N LEU A 139 0.18 -6.03 -11.03
CA LEU A 139 0.71 -6.32 -12.37
C LEU A 139 -0.01 -5.51 -13.45
N MET A 140 -1.32 -5.36 -13.35
CA MET A 140 -2.11 -4.59 -14.31
C MET A 140 -1.71 -3.10 -14.34
N TYR A 141 -1.38 -2.52 -13.18
CA TYR A 141 -1.01 -1.10 -13.12
C TYR A 141 0.48 -0.83 -13.25
N LEU A 142 1.35 -1.83 -12.99
CA LEU A 142 2.79 -1.66 -12.99
C LEU A 142 3.37 -0.95 -14.24
N PRO A 143 2.92 -1.26 -15.46
CA PRO A 143 3.41 -0.59 -16.67
C PRO A 143 3.15 0.91 -16.67
N VAL A 144 2.00 1.33 -16.12
CA VAL A 144 1.44 2.68 -16.20
C VAL A 144 1.66 3.49 -14.92
N LEU A 145 2.27 2.89 -13.88
CA LEU A 145 2.53 3.60 -12.62
C LEU A 145 3.40 4.84 -12.89
N PRO A 146 2.90 6.03 -12.52
CA PRO A 146 3.66 7.25 -12.67
C PRO A 146 4.85 7.21 -11.73
N LEU A 147 6.03 7.58 -12.22
CA LEU A 147 7.26 7.57 -11.44
C LEU A 147 7.60 8.93 -10.84
N HIS A 148 7.04 10.00 -11.41
CA HIS A 148 7.56 11.37 -11.28
C HIS A 148 6.48 12.45 -11.07
N ALA A 149 5.20 12.08 -10.95
CA ALA A 149 4.13 12.98 -10.54
C ALA A 149 2.93 12.11 -10.14
N GLN A 150 2.63 12.02 -8.85
CA GLN A 150 1.58 11.18 -8.30
C GLN A 150 0.60 12.07 -7.51
N VAL A 151 -0.37 12.66 -8.20
CA VAL A 151 -1.40 13.50 -7.56
C VAL A 151 -2.16 12.70 -6.51
N THR A 152 -2.43 11.42 -6.78
CA THR A 152 -2.84 10.41 -5.80
C THR A 152 -2.67 9.05 -6.45
N VAL A 153 -2.22 8.04 -5.70
CA VAL A 153 -2.12 6.66 -6.18
C VAL A 153 -3.51 6.01 -6.25
N ARG A 154 -4.49 6.70 -6.84
CA ARG A 154 -5.93 6.35 -6.86
C ARG A 154 -6.16 4.94 -7.40
N TYR A 155 -5.30 4.49 -8.30
CA TYR A 155 -5.29 3.13 -8.80
C TYR A 155 -5.07 2.13 -7.65
N LEU A 156 -4.16 2.36 -6.70
CA LEU A 156 -3.89 1.45 -5.59
C LEU A 156 -4.91 1.53 -4.44
N LEU A 157 -6.03 2.25 -4.60
CA LEU A 157 -7.10 2.29 -3.62
C LEU A 157 -7.61 0.88 -3.26
N MET A 158 -7.66 -0.02 -4.24
CA MET A 158 -8.05 -1.41 -4.03
C MET A 158 -7.06 -2.20 -3.16
N LEU A 159 -5.78 -1.79 -3.10
CA LEU A 159 -4.78 -2.45 -2.26
C LEU A 159 -4.92 -2.10 -0.78
N TYR A 160 -5.54 -0.98 -0.41
CA TYR A 160 -5.67 -0.59 0.99
C TYR A 160 -6.55 -1.55 1.80
N PRO A 161 -7.79 -1.90 1.38
CA PRO A 161 -8.59 -2.90 2.10
C PRO A 161 -7.89 -4.26 2.18
N LEU A 162 -7.19 -4.68 1.11
CA LEU A 162 -6.43 -5.93 1.10
C LEU A 162 -5.27 -5.90 2.11
N THR A 163 -4.62 -4.75 2.25
CA THR A 163 -3.55 -4.54 3.23
C THR A 163 -4.08 -4.62 4.66
N VAL A 164 -5.19 -3.92 4.95
CA VAL A 164 -5.85 -3.96 6.25
C VAL A 164 -6.28 -5.39 6.59
N TYR A 165 -6.88 -6.10 5.62
CA TYR A 165 -7.22 -7.52 5.76
C TYR A 165 -5.98 -8.35 6.13
N GLY A 166 -4.88 -8.20 5.39
CA GLY A 166 -3.62 -8.88 5.67
C GLY A 166 -3.12 -8.60 7.10
N MET A 167 -3.10 -7.33 7.51
CA MET A 167 -2.67 -6.96 8.86
C MET A 167 -3.50 -7.64 9.96
N VAL A 168 -4.83 -7.71 9.81
CA VAL A 168 -5.72 -8.38 10.77
C VAL A 168 -5.51 -9.90 10.78
N ARG A 169 -5.20 -10.50 9.62
CA ARG A 169 -4.87 -11.92 9.51
C ARG A 169 -3.58 -12.26 10.24
N GLN A 170 -2.68 -11.31 10.46
CA GLN A 170 -1.43 -11.57 11.16
C GLN A 170 -1.62 -11.72 12.68
N ALA A 171 -1.15 -12.85 13.23
CA ALA A 171 -1.35 -13.20 14.65
C ALA A 171 -0.73 -12.17 15.63
N SER A 172 0.48 -11.66 15.33
CA SER A 172 1.15 -10.67 16.18
C SER A 172 0.40 -9.35 16.24
N LEU A 173 -0.04 -8.83 15.09
CA LEU A 173 -0.82 -7.58 15.01
C LEU A 173 -2.20 -7.75 15.63
N ARG A 174 -2.87 -8.87 15.38
CA ARG A 174 -4.17 -9.19 16.00
C ARG A 174 -4.07 -9.27 17.52
N ARG A 175 -2.99 -9.85 18.05
CA ARG A 175 -2.71 -9.89 19.49
C ARG A 175 -2.45 -8.48 20.04
N ALA A 176 -1.56 -7.72 19.41
CA ALA A 176 -1.20 -6.38 19.84
C ALA A 176 -2.41 -5.43 19.85
N LEU A 177 -3.18 -5.43 18.77
CA LEU A 177 -4.39 -4.61 18.63
C LEU A 177 -5.54 -5.14 19.49
N GLY A 178 -5.74 -6.46 19.59
CA GLY A 178 -6.82 -7.03 20.39
C GLY A 178 -6.67 -6.75 21.88
N SER A 179 -5.43 -6.85 22.40
CA SER A 179 -5.13 -6.57 23.81
C SER A 179 -5.10 -5.07 24.13
N ASN A 180 -4.73 -4.22 23.17
CA ASN A 180 -4.55 -2.78 23.37
C ASN A 180 -5.46 -1.92 22.48
N TRP A 181 -6.65 -2.43 22.11
CA TRP A 181 -7.53 -1.75 21.14
C TRP A 181 -7.92 -0.33 21.56
N ARG A 182 -8.09 -0.10 22.87
CA ARG A 182 -8.39 1.23 23.41
C ARG A 182 -7.25 2.21 23.16
N ALA A 183 -6.00 1.76 23.27
CA ALA A 183 -4.84 2.61 23.00
C ALA A 183 -4.80 3.00 21.53
N ALA A 184 -5.00 2.04 20.62
CA ALA A 184 -5.10 2.32 19.18
C ALA A 184 -6.26 3.27 18.85
N LEU A 185 -7.43 3.07 19.46
CA LEU A 185 -8.60 3.93 19.24
C LEU A 185 -8.36 5.35 19.75
N TRP A 186 -7.81 5.52 20.95
CA TRP A 186 -7.57 6.84 21.52
C TRP A 186 -6.46 7.60 20.80
N THR A 187 -5.41 6.91 20.34
CA THR A 187 -4.36 7.56 19.55
C THR A 187 -4.84 7.88 18.14
N TRP A 188 -5.71 7.06 17.56
CA TRP A 188 -6.40 7.39 16.32
C TRP A 188 -7.29 8.63 16.51
N ALA A 189 -8.19 8.62 17.50
CA ALA A 189 -9.11 9.72 17.75
C ALA A 189 -8.37 11.02 18.11
N GLY A 190 -7.34 10.95 18.95
CA GLY A 190 -6.49 12.10 19.27
C GLY A 190 -5.71 12.59 18.06
N GLY A 191 -5.18 11.69 17.23
CA GLY A 191 -4.51 12.05 15.98
C GLY A 191 -5.44 12.79 15.03
N VAL A 192 -6.66 12.29 14.82
CA VAL A 192 -7.64 12.93 13.92
C VAL A 192 -8.17 14.25 14.49
N LEU A 193 -8.58 14.27 15.76
CA LEU A 193 -9.26 15.43 16.34
C LEU A 193 -8.29 16.53 16.76
N VAL A 194 -7.09 16.19 17.22
CA VAL A 194 -6.09 17.16 17.69
C VAL A 194 -4.95 17.29 16.68
N GLY A 195 -4.45 16.18 16.14
CA GLY A 195 -3.35 16.17 15.17
C GLY A 195 -3.71 16.91 13.88
N ALA A 196 -4.91 16.73 13.33
CA ALA A 196 -5.36 17.50 12.16
C ALA A 196 -5.37 19.01 12.42
N GLN A 197 -5.80 19.44 13.62
CA GLN A 197 -5.84 20.86 13.98
C GLN A 197 -4.42 21.44 14.13
N LEU A 198 -3.52 20.70 14.79
CA LEU A 198 -2.11 21.08 14.90
C LEU A 198 -1.44 21.15 13.53
N PHE A 199 -1.81 20.26 12.62
CA PHE A 199 -1.29 20.24 11.26
C PHE A 199 -1.76 21.45 10.45
N ILE A 200 -3.04 21.80 10.51
CA ILE A 200 -3.58 23.03 9.90
C ILE A 200 -2.90 24.27 10.48
N LEU A 201 -2.71 24.32 11.81
CA LEU A 201 -2.00 25.41 12.46
C LEU A 201 -0.56 25.53 11.96
N ALA A 202 0.16 24.40 11.82
CA ALA A 202 1.54 24.38 11.32
C ALA A 202 1.64 24.88 9.86
N ILE A 203 0.69 24.48 9.00
CA ILE A 203 0.60 24.97 7.61
C ILE A 203 0.36 26.48 7.59
N THR A 204 -0.59 26.95 8.38
CA THR A 204 -1.00 28.36 8.43
C THR A 204 0.14 29.23 8.96
N ALA A 205 0.78 28.82 10.06
CA ALA A 205 1.90 29.53 10.64
C ALA A 205 3.15 29.53 9.73
N GLY A 206 3.34 28.46 8.95
CA GLY A 206 4.42 28.35 7.98
C GLY A 206 4.12 28.99 6.62
N SER A 207 2.92 29.53 6.41
CA SER A 207 2.44 30.03 5.10
C SER A 207 2.65 29.05 3.95
N LEU A 208 2.50 27.74 4.23
CA LEU A 208 2.83 26.68 3.27
C LEU A 208 1.79 26.57 2.16
N GLY A 209 2.25 26.42 0.92
CA GLY A 209 1.36 26.09 -0.20
C GLY A 209 0.79 24.66 -0.10
N PRO A 210 -0.29 24.32 -0.82
CA PRO A 210 -0.92 22.99 -0.76
C PRO A 210 0.05 21.82 -1.04
N GLY A 211 0.99 22.00 -1.98
CA GLY A 211 1.99 20.98 -2.29
C GLY A 211 3.03 20.79 -1.18
N GLU A 212 3.44 21.87 -0.52
CA GLU A 212 4.37 21.82 0.63
C GLU A 212 3.69 21.21 1.85
N ALA A 213 2.44 21.61 2.13
CA ALA A 213 1.59 21.00 3.14
C ALA A 213 1.49 19.48 2.95
N MET A 214 1.20 19.02 1.72
CA MET A 214 1.20 17.58 1.42
C MET A 214 2.55 16.91 1.67
N GLN A 215 3.67 17.56 1.36
CA GLN A 215 5.00 16.99 1.63
C GLN A 215 5.27 16.86 3.13
N VAL A 216 4.85 17.85 3.94
CA VAL A 216 4.94 17.73 5.41
C VAL A 216 4.12 16.54 5.90
N HIS A 217 2.91 16.35 5.36
CA HIS A 217 2.08 15.19 5.67
C HIS A 217 2.77 13.87 5.28
N ALA A 218 3.39 13.84 4.10
CA ALA A 218 4.11 12.69 3.58
C ALA A 218 5.28 12.30 4.50
N PHE A 219 6.07 13.27 4.96
CA PHE A 219 7.18 13.02 5.87
C PHE A 219 6.72 12.56 7.26
N ALA A 220 5.67 13.19 7.81
CA ALA A 220 5.07 12.74 9.06
C ALA A 220 4.53 11.31 8.93
N GLY A 221 3.86 11.03 7.81
CA GLY A 221 3.39 9.71 7.41
C GLY A 221 4.51 8.68 7.38
N LEU A 222 5.62 8.98 6.70
CA LEU A 222 6.79 8.11 6.63
C LEU A 222 7.43 7.84 7.99
N ALA A 223 7.56 8.86 8.84
CA ALA A 223 8.12 8.69 10.17
C ALA A 223 7.27 7.73 11.02
N VAL A 224 5.96 7.93 11.02
CA VAL A 224 5.01 7.07 11.75
C VAL A 224 4.93 5.67 11.12
N ALA A 225 4.95 5.57 9.79
CA ALA A 225 5.02 4.32 9.07
C ALA A 225 6.27 3.52 9.43
N GLY A 226 7.44 4.16 9.45
CA GLY A 226 8.70 3.52 9.84
C GLY A 226 8.65 3.00 11.27
N ALA A 227 8.17 3.82 12.22
CA ALA A 227 7.98 3.40 13.61
C ALA A 227 6.99 2.23 13.72
N PHE A 228 5.85 2.32 13.06
CA PHE A 228 4.83 1.28 13.08
C PHE A 228 5.34 -0.03 12.45
N GLY A 229 5.98 0.03 11.29
CA GLY A 229 6.55 -1.14 10.63
C GLY A 229 7.63 -1.83 11.47
N ALA A 230 8.52 -1.07 12.11
CA ALA A 230 9.55 -1.62 13.00
C ALA A 230 8.96 -2.28 14.25
N LEU A 231 7.96 -1.65 14.87
CA LEU A 231 7.24 -2.19 16.03
C LEU A 231 6.42 -3.43 15.65
N ALA A 232 5.75 -3.41 14.50
CA ALA A 232 4.99 -4.53 13.96
C ALA A 232 5.90 -5.74 13.65
N ALA A 233 7.08 -5.49 13.08
CA ALA A 233 8.10 -6.52 12.87
C ALA A 233 8.62 -7.10 14.19
N THR A 234 8.86 -6.24 15.19
CA THR A 234 9.33 -6.65 16.52
C THR A 234 8.25 -7.43 17.28
N ALA A 235 6.97 -7.10 17.10
CA ALA A 235 5.82 -7.79 17.68
C ALA A 235 5.71 -9.27 17.23
N VAL A 236 6.38 -9.64 16.14
CA VAL A 236 6.48 -11.05 15.69
C VAL A 236 7.29 -11.89 16.68
N VAL A 237 8.33 -11.31 17.29
CA VAL A 237 9.28 -12.05 18.15
C VAL A 237 9.06 -11.81 19.64
N THR A 238 8.42 -10.71 20.02
CA THR A 238 8.13 -10.38 21.43
C THR A 238 6.79 -9.67 21.56
N ASP A 239 6.11 -9.88 22.69
CA ASP A 239 4.87 -9.21 23.08
C ASP A 239 5.10 -7.88 23.82
N ARG A 240 6.34 -7.60 24.25
CA ARG A 240 6.70 -6.40 25.04
C ARG A 240 6.38 -5.09 24.33
N VAL A 241 6.34 -5.10 22.99
CA VAL A 241 6.06 -3.91 22.17
C VAL A 241 4.58 -3.80 21.78
N ASP A 242 3.71 -4.73 22.18
CA ASP A 242 2.32 -4.81 21.69
C ASP A 242 1.55 -3.51 21.91
N ARG A 243 1.70 -2.85 23.07
CA ARG A 243 1.07 -1.56 23.34
C ARG A 243 1.62 -0.44 22.44
N ALA A 244 2.94 -0.38 22.26
CA ALA A 244 3.58 0.60 21.39
C ALA A 244 3.16 0.39 19.92
N THR A 245 3.09 -0.86 19.48
CA THR A 245 2.59 -1.25 18.15
C THR A 245 1.15 -0.77 17.96
N ALA A 246 0.27 -0.95 18.95
CA ALA A 246 -1.11 -0.47 18.88
C ALA A 246 -1.22 1.06 18.82
N VAL A 247 -0.41 1.77 19.62
CA VAL A 247 -0.32 3.25 19.58
C VAL A 247 0.12 3.72 18.19
N ALA A 248 1.21 3.16 17.66
CA ALA A 248 1.75 3.50 16.35
C ALA A 248 0.77 3.16 15.22
N ALA A 249 0.03 2.05 15.32
CA ALA A 249 -1.03 1.70 14.39
C ALA A 249 -2.15 2.74 14.38
N GLY A 250 -2.59 3.20 15.56
CA GLY A 250 -3.62 4.25 15.68
C GLY A 250 -3.17 5.58 15.09
N LEU A 251 -1.92 5.99 15.33
CA LEU A 251 -1.32 7.18 14.71
C LEU A 251 -1.18 7.05 13.20
N ALA A 252 -0.76 5.89 12.71
CA ALA A 252 -0.64 5.61 11.27
C ALA A 252 -2.01 5.67 10.57
N ALA A 253 -3.05 5.16 11.23
CA ALA A 253 -4.42 5.25 10.77
C ALA A 253 -4.96 6.70 10.83
N ALA A 254 -4.61 7.47 11.87
CA ALA A 254 -4.99 8.87 11.98
C ALA A 254 -4.42 9.69 10.82
N LEU A 255 -3.11 9.59 10.57
CA LEU A 255 -2.48 10.30 9.45
C LEU A 255 -3.06 9.91 8.10
N GLY A 256 -3.42 8.63 7.89
CA GLY A 256 -4.13 8.22 6.67
C GLY A 256 -5.55 8.82 6.59
N THR A 257 -6.25 8.93 7.72
CA THR A 257 -7.59 9.55 7.80
C THR A 257 -7.51 11.05 7.51
N ASP A 258 -6.59 11.75 8.16
CA ASP A 258 -6.35 13.18 7.98
C ASP A 258 -5.95 13.48 6.54
N PHE A 259 -5.06 12.67 5.96
CA PHE A 259 -4.69 12.79 4.56
C PHE A 259 -5.91 12.69 3.63
N LEU A 260 -6.77 11.70 3.86
CA LEU A 260 -7.98 11.48 3.07
C LEU A 260 -8.95 12.67 3.18
N LEU A 261 -9.19 13.15 4.40
CA LEU A 261 -10.07 14.29 4.67
C LEU A 261 -9.52 15.58 4.04
N LEU A 262 -8.26 15.91 4.27
CA LEU A 262 -7.61 17.10 3.70
C LEU A 262 -7.52 17.01 2.17
N SER A 263 -7.27 15.82 1.63
CA SER A 263 -7.29 15.58 0.18
C SER A 263 -8.64 15.89 -0.43
N GLY A 264 -9.72 15.43 0.19
CA GLY A 264 -11.08 15.65 -0.29
C GLY A 264 -11.58 17.09 -0.10
N LEU A 265 -11.22 17.73 1.02
CA LEU A 265 -11.81 19.01 1.43
C LEU A 265 -10.96 20.22 1.04
N VAL A 266 -9.64 20.11 1.06
CA VAL A 266 -8.72 21.26 0.91
C VAL A 266 -7.88 21.13 -0.35
N TYR A 267 -7.29 19.97 -0.59
CA TYR A 267 -6.26 19.86 -1.62
C TYR A 267 -6.79 19.64 -3.04
N PHE A 268 -7.91 18.95 -3.19
CA PHE A 268 -8.49 18.61 -4.49
C PHE A 268 -9.90 19.14 -4.65
N GLN A 269 -10.08 20.44 -4.53
CA GLN A 269 -11.34 21.13 -4.81
C GLN A 269 -11.64 21.22 -6.33
N TYR A 270 -11.47 20.11 -7.05
CA TYR A 270 -11.69 20.06 -8.49
C TYR A 270 -13.12 19.60 -8.77
N GLY A 271 -14.04 20.57 -8.89
CA GLY A 271 -15.42 20.35 -9.30
C GLY A 271 -16.43 20.33 -8.15
N GLN A 272 -17.66 19.92 -8.45
CA GLN A 272 -18.74 19.92 -7.48
C GLN A 272 -18.63 18.73 -6.51
N TYR A 273 -18.81 19.00 -5.23
CA TYR A 273 -18.92 17.95 -4.22
C TYR A 273 -20.18 17.12 -4.45
N ALA A 274 -20.04 15.79 -4.38
CA ALA A 274 -21.19 14.88 -4.44
C ALA A 274 -22.16 15.06 -3.26
N LEU A 275 -21.66 15.57 -2.12
CA LEU A 275 -22.44 15.92 -0.94
C LEU A 275 -22.34 17.44 -0.69
N PRO A 276 -23.45 18.19 -0.69
CA PRO A 276 -23.45 19.64 -0.45
C PRO A 276 -22.80 20.04 0.87
N ALA A 277 -22.98 19.23 1.92
CA ALA A 277 -22.37 19.47 3.23
C ALA A 277 -20.83 19.45 3.20
N ALA A 278 -20.21 18.66 2.31
CA ALA A 278 -18.76 18.66 2.15
C ALA A 278 -18.26 19.99 1.53
N GLY A 279 -19.06 20.60 0.65
CA GLY A 279 -18.80 21.93 0.12
C GLY A 279 -18.82 23.00 1.20
N TRP A 280 -19.82 22.99 2.09
CA TRP A 280 -19.89 23.97 3.19
C TRP A 280 -18.70 23.89 4.14
N VAL A 281 -18.22 22.67 4.45
CA VAL A 281 -17.03 22.48 5.28
C VAL A 281 -15.77 22.95 4.56
N ALA A 282 -15.65 22.66 3.26
CA ALA A 282 -14.54 23.13 2.43
C ALA A 282 -14.48 24.68 2.37
N ASP A 283 -15.63 25.34 2.21
CA ASP A 283 -15.73 26.81 2.21
C ASP A 283 -15.30 27.40 3.57
N LEU A 284 -15.72 26.79 4.69
CA LEU A 284 -15.30 27.21 6.02
C LEU A 284 -13.78 27.07 6.24
N LEU A 285 -13.19 25.98 5.75
CA LEU A 285 -11.74 25.76 5.84
C LEU A 285 -10.94 26.70 4.93
N ALA A 286 -11.51 27.18 3.83
CA ALA A 286 -10.85 28.11 2.92
C ALA A 286 -10.77 29.55 3.46
N VAL A 287 -11.62 29.89 4.44
CA VAL A 287 -11.69 31.24 5.05
C VAL A 287 -10.90 31.31 6.37
N ALA A 288 -10.52 30.17 6.94
CA ALA A 288 -9.73 30.06 8.17
C ALA A 288 -8.22 30.13 7.89
#